data_AF-A0A269P9T8-F1
#
_entry.id   AF-A0A269P9T8-F1
#
_cell.length_a   1.000
_cell.length_b   1.000
_cell.length_c   1.000
_cell.angle_alpha   90.00
_cell.angle_beta   90.00
_cell.angle_gamma   90.00
#
_symmetry.space_group_name_H-M   'P 1'
#
loop_
_entity.id
_entity.type
_entity.pdbx_description
1 polymer ?
#
loop_
_entity_poly.entity_id
_entity_poly.type
_entity_poly.pdbx_seq_one_letter_code
_entity_poly.pdbx_strand_id
1 'polypeptide(L)'
;REMALKHLNKTQAGDLVVYDRGYPAVWFYKYHILKNVDFCMRIVKSSNIVKAFLESGKYSDIVDFPCTEKSLRRCRKDKISTESLRLRLVRVDLPSGEPEVLVSSLTDLKAYPTSVFANLY
;
A
#
# COMPACT_ATOMS: atom_id res chain seq x y z
N ARG A 1 -0.47 13.87 -4.09
CA ARG A 1 -1.40 12.78 -4.52
C ARG A 1 -2.30 13.19 -5.68
N GLU A 2 -2.86 14.41 -5.77
CA GLU A 2 -3.71 14.82 -6.92
C GLU A 2 -3.03 14.65 -8.29
N MET A 3 -1.77 15.09 -8.44
CA MET A 3 -1.03 14.89 -9.69
C MET A 3 -0.76 13.40 -9.98
N ALA A 4 -0.43 12.61 -8.96
CA ALA A 4 -0.26 11.17 -9.12
C ALA A 4 -1.57 10.47 -9.52
N LEU A 5 -2.73 10.95 -9.04
CA LEU A 5 -4.02 10.44 -9.48
C LEU A 5 -4.26 10.73 -10.98
N LYS A 6 -3.81 11.89 -11.49
CA LYS A 6 -3.84 12.16 -12.93
C LYS A 6 -2.93 11.22 -13.70
N HIS A 7 -1.72 10.94 -13.19
CA HIS A 7 -0.78 10.01 -13.81
C HIS A 7 -1.28 8.56 -13.77
N LEU A 8 -2.08 8.18 -12.78
CA LEU A 8 -2.73 6.86 -12.73
C LEU A 8 -3.72 6.63 -13.90
N ASN A 9 -4.08 7.68 -14.67
CA ASN A 9 -4.82 7.50 -15.93
C ASN A 9 -3.93 7.08 -17.10
N LYS A 10 -2.61 6.98 -16.90
CA LYS A 10 -1.63 6.56 -17.93
C LYS A 10 -1.17 5.12 -17.75
N THR A 11 -1.66 4.43 -16.73
CA THR A 11 -1.38 3.03 -16.45
C THR A 11 -2.47 2.14 -17.04
N GLN A 12 -2.16 0.85 -17.16
CA GLN A 12 -3.06 -0.19 -17.64
C GLN A 12 -3.08 -1.39 -16.68
N ALA A 13 -4.06 -2.27 -16.85
CA ALA A 13 -4.13 -3.50 -16.08
C ALA A 13 -2.86 -4.35 -16.31
N GLY A 14 -2.31 -4.91 -15.23
CA GLY A 14 -1.04 -5.62 -15.23
C GLY A 14 0.18 -4.74 -14.91
N ASP A 15 0.03 -3.41 -14.87
CA ASP A 15 1.08 -2.54 -14.36
C ASP A 15 1.18 -2.63 -12.82
N LEU A 16 2.41 -2.55 -12.31
CA LEU A 16 2.71 -2.32 -10.89
C LEU A 16 3.24 -0.89 -10.71
N VAL A 17 2.51 -0.04 -10.00
CA VAL A 17 2.95 1.32 -9.73
C VAL A 17 3.67 1.41 -8.39
N VAL A 18 4.91 1.89 -8.42
CA VAL A 18 5.79 2.01 -7.26
C VAL A 18 5.81 3.45 -6.76
N TYR A 19 5.60 3.66 -5.45
CA TYR A 19 5.58 5.00 -4.83
C TYR A 19 6.44 5.07 -3.57
N ASP A 20 7.29 6.09 -3.46
CA ASP A 20 7.98 6.37 -2.19
C ASP A 20 7.00 6.89 -1.10
N ARG A 21 7.56 7.27 0.05
CA ARG A 21 6.90 7.82 1.22
C ARG A 21 6.04 9.03 0.85
N GLY A 22 4.98 9.24 1.64
CA GLY A 22 4.06 10.36 1.48
C GLY A 22 2.89 10.12 0.50
N TYR A 23 2.88 9.00 -0.22
CA TYR A 23 1.75 8.52 -1.03
C TYR A 23 0.76 7.59 -0.32
N PRO A 24 1.17 6.74 0.65
CA PRO A 24 0.25 5.92 1.44
C PRO A 24 -1.00 6.64 1.95
N ALA A 25 -2.19 6.27 1.47
CA ALA A 25 -3.48 6.76 1.95
C ALA A 25 -4.59 5.83 1.47
N VAL A 26 -5.52 5.46 2.34
CA VAL A 26 -6.56 4.45 2.01
C VAL A 26 -7.42 4.87 0.82
N TRP A 27 -7.81 6.15 0.75
CA TRP A 27 -8.54 6.66 -0.42
C TRP A 27 -7.74 6.53 -1.72
N PHE A 28 -6.41 6.62 -1.67
CA PHE A 28 -5.54 6.55 -2.84
C PHE A 28 -5.29 5.11 -3.30
N TYR A 29 -5.20 4.17 -2.36
CA TYR A 29 -5.22 2.74 -2.67
C TYR A 29 -6.52 2.35 -3.38
N LYS A 30 -7.67 2.85 -2.94
CA LYS A 30 -8.96 2.56 -3.57
C LYS A 30 -9.01 2.99 -5.04
N TYR A 31 -8.36 4.08 -5.41
CA TYR A 31 -8.27 4.49 -6.81
C TYR A 31 -7.47 3.52 -7.68
N HIS A 32 -6.45 2.86 -7.13
CA HIS A 32 -5.73 1.78 -7.83
C HIS A 32 -6.64 0.57 -8.06
N ILE A 33 -7.36 0.15 -7.01
CA ILE A 33 -8.31 -0.96 -7.11
C ILE A 33 -9.40 -0.68 -8.15
N LEU A 34 -9.98 0.53 -8.14
CA LEU A 34 -11.00 0.94 -9.12
C LEU A 34 -10.49 0.95 -10.57
N LYS A 35 -9.19 1.11 -10.76
CA LYS A 35 -8.54 1.08 -12.07
C LYS A 35 -7.97 -0.28 -12.44
N ASN A 36 -8.08 -1.27 -11.55
CA ASN A 36 -7.47 -2.58 -11.72
C ASN A 36 -5.96 -2.49 -12.00
N VAL A 37 -5.27 -1.66 -11.21
CA VAL A 37 -3.82 -1.44 -11.30
C VAL A 37 -3.20 -1.77 -9.95
N ASP A 38 -2.13 -2.55 -9.96
CA ASP A 38 -1.43 -2.92 -8.74
C ASP A 38 -0.50 -1.81 -8.25
N PHE A 39 -0.22 -1.81 -6.96
CA PHE A 39 0.71 -0.85 -6.36
C PHE A 39 1.62 -1.47 -5.32
N CYS A 40 2.76 -0.81 -5.12
CA CYS A 40 3.64 -1.02 -3.97
C CYS A 40 4.12 0.34 -3.47
N MET A 41 3.85 0.69 -2.21
CA MET A 41 4.21 1.99 -1.65
C MET A 41 5.06 1.87 -0.39
N ARG A 42 6.06 2.75 -0.24
CA ARG A 42 6.86 2.83 0.98
C ARG A 42 6.09 3.51 2.13
N ILE A 43 5.97 2.75 3.22
CA ILE A 43 5.41 2.97 4.55
C ILE A 43 6.23 3.82 5.54
N VAL A 44 5.78 4.96 6.07
CA VAL A 44 6.42 5.48 7.32
C VAL A 44 5.92 4.72 8.55
N LYS A 45 6.83 4.45 9.51
CA LYS A 45 6.57 3.65 10.73
C LYS A 45 5.63 4.29 11.76
N SER A 46 4.90 5.35 11.40
CA SER A 46 4.07 6.12 12.35
C SER A 46 2.65 5.58 12.54
N SER A 47 2.15 4.75 11.63
CA SER A 47 0.81 4.15 11.73
C SER A 47 0.79 3.00 12.75
N ASN A 48 -0.24 2.92 13.59
CA ASN A 48 -0.43 1.83 14.55
C ASN A 48 -0.43 0.45 13.87
N ILE A 49 -0.99 0.34 12.67
CA ILE A 49 -1.00 -0.90 11.89
C ILE A 49 0.43 -1.32 11.51
N VAL A 50 1.27 -0.36 11.14
CA VAL A 50 2.67 -0.62 10.77
C VAL A 50 3.50 -0.98 11.99
N LYS A 51 3.27 -0.31 13.13
CA LYS A 51 3.92 -0.65 14.40
C LYS A 51 3.58 -2.07 14.85
N ALA A 52 2.30 -2.41 14.90
CA ALA A 52 1.85 -3.76 15.25
C ALA A 52 2.42 -4.83 14.30
N PHE A 53 2.49 -4.53 12.99
CA PHE A 53 3.14 -5.41 12.02
C PHE A 53 4.63 -5.61 12.31
N LEU A 54 5.38 -4.54 12.59
CA LEU A 54 6.80 -4.63 12.93
C LEU A 54 7.04 -5.40 14.24
N GLU A 55 6.23 -5.13 15.27
CA GLU A 55 6.25 -5.81 16.58
C GLU A 55 5.94 -7.31 16.46
N SER A 56 5.14 -7.72 15.47
CA SER A 56 4.85 -9.13 15.22
C SER A 56 6.08 -9.95 14.76
N GLY A 57 7.16 -9.29 14.34
CA GLY A 57 8.36 -9.95 13.84
C GLY A 57 8.24 -10.56 12.44
N LYS A 58 7.04 -10.56 11.83
CA LYS A 58 6.78 -11.12 10.50
C LYS A 58 7.47 -10.32 9.39
N TYR A 59 7.83 -11.02 8.31
CA TYR A 59 8.33 -10.41 7.08
C TYR A 59 7.21 -9.97 6.12
N SER A 60 6.03 -10.57 6.23
CA SER A 60 4.88 -10.23 5.41
C SER A 60 3.60 -10.58 6.16
N ASP A 61 2.59 -9.73 6.04
CA ASP A 61 1.26 -10.01 6.59
C ASP A 61 0.17 -9.33 5.76
N ILE A 62 -1.01 -9.93 5.72
CA ILE A 62 -2.17 -9.34 5.04
C ILE A 62 -3.08 -8.77 6.13
N VAL A 63 -3.26 -7.46 6.11
CA VAL A 63 -3.95 -6.73 7.16
C VAL A 63 -5.06 -5.85 6.59
N ASP A 64 -6.06 -5.57 7.41
CA ASP A 64 -7.14 -4.63 7.06
C ASP A 64 -6.71 -3.19 7.33
N PHE A 65 -6.80 -2.35 6.29
CA PHE A 65 -6.60 -0.91 6.35
C PHE A 65 -7.96 -0.21 6.43
N PRO A 66 -8.38 0.26 7.62
CA PRO A 66 -9.61 1.00 7.78
C PRO A 66 -9.50 2.39 7.14
N CYS A 67 -10.59 2.91 6.62
CA CYS A 67 -10.64 4.30 6.16
C CYS A 67 -10.57 5.24 7.37
N THR A 68 -9.47 5.98 7.48
CA THR A 68 -9.36 7.10 8.43
C THR A 68 -10.31 8.24 8.06
N GLU A 69 -10.66 9.13 8.99
CA GLU A 69 -11.58 10.26 8.75
C GLU A 69 -11.20 11.08 7.50
N LYS A 70 -9.90 11.36 7.32
CA LYS A 70 -9.40 12.05 6.12
C LYS A 70 -9.70 11.28 4.82
N SER A 71 -9.57 9.95 4.85
CA SER A 71 -9.90 9.09 3.71
C SER A 71 -11.41 8.96 3.52
N LEU A 72 -12.20 8.85 4.60
CA LEU A 72 -13.67 8.79 4.55
C LEU A 72 -14.26 10.02 3.86
N ARG A 73 -13.80 11.23 4.23
CA ARG A 73 -14.22 12.48 3.59
C ARG A 73 -14.02 12.46 2.08
N ARG A 74 -12.84 12.03 1.64
CA ARG A 74 -12.51 11.92 0.22
C ARG A 74 -13.36 10.85 -0.47
N CYS A 75 -13.46 9.66 0.14
CA CYS A 75 -14.23 8.55 -0.42
C CYS A 75 -15.71 8.91 -0.61
N ARG A 76 -16.33 9.56 0.38
CA ARG A 76 -17.72 10.04 0.31
C ARG A 76 -17.90 11.09 -0.78
N LYS A 77 -16.99 12.08 -0.86
CA LYS A 77 -17.02 13.12 -1.89
C LYS A 77 -17.00 12.52 -3.30
N ASP A 78 -16.14 11.53 -3.50
CA ASP A 78 -15.92 10.90 -4.81
C ASP A 78 -16.87 9.72 -5.07
N LYS A 79 -17.78 9.42 -4.13
CA LYS A 79 -18.73 8.29 -4.18
C LYS A 79 -18.06 6.92 -4.38
N ILE A 80 -16.93 6.70 -3.71
CA ILE A 80 -16.22 5.40 -3.69
C ILE A 80 -16.37 4.72 -2.32
N SER A 81 -16.17 3.39 -2.28
CA SER A 81 -16.36 2.56 -1.07
C SER A 81 -15.62 3.12 0.15
N THR A 82 -16.29 3.12 1.30
CA THR A 82 -15.71 3.52 2.60
C THR A 82 -15.25 2.34 3.45
N GLU A 83 -15.39 1.12 2.97
CA GLU A 83 -14.98 -0.09 3.68
C GLU A 83 -13.46 -0.18 3.85
N SER A 84 -13.00 -1.04 4.75
CA SER A 84 -11.58 -1.36 4.86
C SER A 84 -11.05 -1.95 3.56
N LEU A 85 -9.74 -1.85 3.35
CA LEU A 85 -9.03 -2.56 2.30
C LEU A 85 -8.09 -3.58 2.89
N ARG A 86 -8.19 -4.82 2.41
CA ARG A 86 -7.23 -5.86 2.75
C ARG A 86 -5.99 -5.71 1.88
N LEU A 87 -4.85 -5.38 2.49
CA LEU A 87 -3.60 -5.10 1.80
C LEU A 87 -2.45 -5.87 2.45
N ARG A 88 -1.37 -6.08 1.70
CA ARG A 88 -0.18 -6.74 2.19
C ARG A 88 0.82 -5.72 2.73
N LEU A 89 1.28 -5.92 3.95
CA LEU A 89 2.48 -5.31 4.48
C LEU A 89 3.67 -6.24 4.25
N VAL A 90 4.80 -5.66 3.85
CA VAL A 90 6.06 -6.37 3.65
C VAL A 90 7.18 -5.63 4.38
N ARG A 91 7.96 -6.34 5.18
CA ARG A 91 9.19 -5.83 5.81
C ARG A 91 10.37 -6.15 4.90
N VAL A 92 11.15 -5.13 4.59
CA VAL A 92 12.42 -5.26 3.87
C VAL A 92 13.52 -4.82 4.83
N ASP A 93 14.36 -5.75 5.24
CA ASP A 93 15.49 -5.45 6.12
C ASP A 93 16.60 -4.78 5.29
N LEU A 94 17.06 -3.61 5.72
CA LEU A 94 18.14 -2.89 5.06
C LEU A 94 19.49 -3.15 5.76
N PRO A 95 20.62 -3.05 5.04
CA PRO A 95 21.95 -3.14 5.64
C PRO A 95 22.22 -2.10 6.74
N SER A 96 21.48 -0.98 6.74
CA SER A 96 21.54 0.05 7.79
C SER A 96 20.98 -0.40 9.14
N GLY A 97 20.30 -1.55 9.20
CA GLY A 97 19.64 -2.07 10.41
C GLY A 97 18.21 -1.53 10.63
N GLU A 98 17.82 -0.47 9.94
CA GLU A 98 16.46 0.06 10.00
C GLU A 98 15.61 -0.54 8.88
N PRO A 99 14.61 -1.41 9.18
CA PRO A 99 13.81 -2.02 8.14
C PRO A 99 12.89 -0.99 7.48
N GLU A 100 12.64 -1.18 6.19
CA GLU A 100 11.56 -0.51 5.48
C GLU A 100 10.29 -1.36 5.53
N VAL A 101 9.14 -0.67 5.46
CA VAL A 101 7.85 -1.33 5.33
C VAL A 101 7.21 -0.88 4.04
N LEU A 102 6.74 -1.83 3.25
CA LEU A 102 5.98 -1.60 2.03
C LEU A 102 4.53 -2.00 2.26
N VAL A 103 3.61 -1.29 1.60
CA VAL A 103 2.19 -1.67 1.50
C VAL A 103 1.86 -1.93 0.04
N SER A 104 1.19 -3.04 -0.24
CA SER A 104 0.92 -3.48 -1.61
C SER A 104 -0.46 -4.11 -1.76
N SER A 105 -1.03 -4.01 -2.97
CA SER A 105 -2.23 -4.75 -3.40
C SER A 105 -1.94 -6.22 -3.73
N LEU A 106 -0.67 -6.59 -3.93
CA LEU A 106 -0.22 -7.94 -4.29
C LEU A 106 -0.33 -8.91 -3.11
N THR A 107 -1.54 -9.42 -2.90
CA THR A 107 -1.90 -10.26 -1.74
C THR A 107 -1.76 -11.77 -1.96
N ASP A 108 -1.58 -12.23 -3.20
CA ASP A 108 -1.27 -13.63 -3.49
C ASP A 108 0.19 -13.94 -3.14
N LEU A 109 0.39 -14.66 -2.03
CA LEU A 109 1.70 -15.02 -1.50
C LEU A 109 2.44 -16.06 -2.35
N LYS A 110 1.73 -16.83 -3.18
CA LYS A 110 2.34 -17.82 -4.09
C LYS A 110 2.79 -17.15 -5.38
N ALA A 111 1.95 -16.28 -5.95
CA ALA A 111 2.28 -15.53 -7.16
C ALA A 111 3.36 -14.47 -6.91
N TYR A 112 3.35 -13.86 -5.71
CA TYR A 112 4.27 -12.76 -5.35
C TYR A 112 5.04 -13.10 -4.06
N PRO A 113 6.13 -13.89 -4.14
CA PRO A 113 6.95 -14.22 -2.97
C PRO A 113 7.51 -12.98 -2.29
N THR A 114 7.59 -12.98 -0.95
CA THR A 114 8.07 -11.80 -0.18
C THR A 114 9.45 -11.32 -0.60
N SER A 115 10.33 -12.23 -1.01
CA SER A 115 11.71 -11.93 -1.43
C SER A 115 11.82 -10.99 -2.63
N VAL A 116 10.80 -10.94 -3.51
CA VAL A 116 10.87 -10.10 -4.72
C VAL A 116 10.72 -8.61 -4.42
N PHE A 117 10.11 -8.26 -3.28
CA PHE A 117 9.82 -6.87 -2.92
C PHE A 117 11.05 -6.05 -2.60
N ALA A 118 12.13 -6.70 -2.12
CA ALA A 118 13.40 -6.03 -1.86
C ALA A 118 14.05 -5.47 -3.14
N ASN A 119 13.70 -6.00 -4.32
CA ASN A 119 14.23 -5.53 -5.61
C ASN A 119 13.42 -4.37 -6.22
N LEU A 120 12.32 -3.95 -5.58
CA LEU A 120 11.47 -2.86 -6.09
C LEU A 120 11.95 -1.46 -5.67
N TYR A 121 12.93 -1.39 -4.77
CA TYR A 121 13.39 -0.18 -4.09
C TYR A 121 14.89 -0.25 -3.75
#